data_AF-K2B4Y4-F1
#
_entry.id   AF-K2B4Y4-F1
#
_cell.length_a   1.000
_cell.length_b   1.000
_cell.length_c   1.000
_cell.angle_alpha   90.00
_cell.angle_beta   90.00
_cell.angle_gamma   90.00
#
_symmetry.space_group_name_H-M   'P 1'
#
loop_
_entity.id
_entity.type
_entity.pdbx_description
1 polymer ?
#
loop_
_entity_poly.entity_id
_entity_poly.type
_entity_poly.pdbx_seq_one_letter_code
_entity_poly.pdbx_strand_id
1 'polypeptide(L)'
;MKTVRLFHRHNIYCRCFFMIGFPGETFSEMAETINFAVELKKNGMSDCTFFVTNLYAGTEMSKNFEEELWKTMIYQSGENTTGETSKEPAVKDFGEEKFSRYSSVPAVNLNQYLTNVQLVELVKIAYGKINDGLYISEAEIEALKR
;
A
#
# COMPACT_ATOMS: atom_id res chain seq x y z
N MET A 1 -17.29 0.81 13.40
CA MET A 1 -17.05 2.00 12.54
C MET A 1 -18.15 3.06 12.67
N LYS A 2 -18.25 3.76 13.81
CA LYS A 2 -19.31 4.78 14.02
C LYS A 2 -18.91 6.16 13.45
N THR A 3 -17.62 6.50 13.49
CA THR A 3 -17.11 7.81 13.09
C THR A 3 -17.17 8.06 11.58
N VAL A 4 -16.71 7.12 10.75
CA VAL A 4 -16.77 7.27 9.28
C VAL A 4 -18.21 7.42 8.79
N ARG A 5 -19.14 6.61 9.31
CA ARG A 5 -20.57 6.73 9.00
C ARG A 5 -21.15 8.07 9.44
N LEU A 6 -20.68 8.64 10.55
CA LEU A 6 -21.09 9.96 11.00
C LEU A 6 -20.60 11.04 10.03
N PHE A 7 -19.33 11.01 9.63
CA PHE A 7 -18.78 11.95 8.65
C PHE A 7 -19.51 11.89 7.32
N HIS A 8 -19.75 10.67 6.82
CA HIS A 8 -20.52 10.47 5.60
C HIS A 8 -21.92 11.09 5.67
N ARG A 9 -22.67 10.86 6.77
CA ARG A 9 -24.01 11.45 6.97
C ARG A 9 -24.02 12.98 7.02
N HIS A 10 -22.92 13.60 7.42
CA HIS A 10 -22.78 15.05 7.47
C HIS A 10 -22.03 15.64 6.27
N ASN A 11 -21.81 14.85 5.20
CA ASN A 11 -21.04 15.25 4.02
C ASN A 11 -19.63 15.77 4.35
N ILE A 12 -19.02 15.25 5.41
CA ILE A 12 -17.64 15.57 5.79
C ILE A 12 -16.71 14.61 5.06
N TYR A 13 -15.77 15.17 4.29
CA TYR A 13 -14.77 14.38 3.58
C TYR A 13 -13.85 13.64 4.56
N CYS A 14 -13.76 12.32 4.41
CA CYS A 14 -12.94 11.46 5.26
C CYS A 14 -11.91 10.70 4.41
N ARG A 15 -10.64 11.06 4.57
CA ARG A 15 -9.50 10.33 4.02
C ARG A 15 -8.81 9.54 5.10
N CYS A 16 -8.59 8.25 4.88
CA CYS A 16 -7.82 7.39 5.77
C CYS A 16 -6.43 7.10 5.20
N PHE A 17 -5.45 6.95 6.09
CA PHE A 17 -4.08 6.60 5.74
C PHE A 17 -3.75 5.25 6.34
N PHE A 18 -3.18 4.37 5.54
CA PHE A 18 -2.78 3.03 5.93
C PHE A 18 -1.30 2.86 5.65
N MET A 19 -0.63 2.09 6.50
CA MET A 19 0.76 1.70 6.33
C MET A 19 0.80 0.18 6.28
N ILE A 20 1.62 -0.38 5.39
CA ILE A 20 1.77 -1.82 5.22
C ILE A 20 3.23 -2.18 4.99
N GLY A 21 3.60 -3.39 5.37
CA GLY A 21 4.96 -3.90 5.25
C GLY A 21 5.85 -3.47 6.41
N PHE A 22 5.33 -3.34 7.63
CA PHE A 22 6.20 -3.20 8.80
C PHE A 22 7.13 -4.42 8.93
N PRO A 23 8.32 -4.28 9.54
CA PRO A 23 9.31 -5.36 9.56
C PRO A 23 8.81 -6.71 10.08
N GLY A 24 7.95 -6.69 11.11
CA GLY A 24 7.35 -7.88 11.71
C GLY A 24 5.94 -8.21 11.22
N GLU A 25 5.35 -7.41 10.33
CA GLU A 25 3.95 -7.57 9.92
C GLU A 25 3.77 -8.86 9.10
N THR A 26 2.83 -9.69 9.54
CA THR A 26 2.48 -10.98 8.93
C THR A 26 1.50 -10.81 7.77
N PHE A 27 1.32 -11.86 6.98
CA PHE A 27 0.31 -11.87 5.92
C PHE A 27 -1.11 -11.70 6.46
N SER A 28 -1.43 -12.32 7.59
CA SER A 28 -2.72 -12.15 8.26
C SER A 28 -2.97 -10.69 8.64
N GLU A 29 -1.99 -10.03 9.26
CA GLU A 29 -2.09 -8.61 9.66
C GLU A 29 -2.21 -7.68 8.44
N MET A 30 -1.47 -7.95 7.37
CA MET A 30 -1.60 -7.23 6.10
C MET A 30 -3.00 -7.38 5.51
N ALA A 31 -3.56 -8.60 5.51
CA ALA A 31 -4.92 -8.86 5.06
C ALA A 31 -5.96 -8.15 5.93
N GLU A 32 -5.80 -8.18 7.26
CA GLU A 32 -6.66 -7.47 8.21
C GLU A 32 -6.66 -5.96 7.93
N THR A 33 -5.50 -5.35 7.70
CA THR A 33 -5.37 -3.93 7.37
C THR A 33 -6.11 -3.57 6.08
N ILE A 34 -5.92 -4.36 5.01
CA ILE A 34 -6.60 -4.14 3.73
C ILE A 34 -8.12 -4.33 3.88
N ASN A 35 -8.55 -5.39 4.56
CA ASN A 35 -9.95 -5.69 4.78
C ASN A 35 -10.63 -4.63 5.66
N PHE A 36 -9.91 -4.06 6.62
CA PHE A 36 -10.38 -2.92 7.40
C PHE A 36 -10.58 -1.67 6.53
N ALA A 37 -9.70 -1.41 5.55
CA ALA A 37 -9.90 -0.32 4.59
C ALA A 37 -11.11 -0.55 3.67
N VAL A 38 -11.35 -1.80 3.23
CA VAL A 38 -12.56 -2.20 2.49
C VAL A 38 -13.81 -1.93 3.33
N GLU A 39 -13.79 -2.31 4.61
CA GLU A 39 -14.88 -2.02 5.54
C GLU A 39 -15.12 -0.51 5.70
N LEU A 40 -14.07 0.29 5.85
CA LEU A 40 -14.20 1.75 5.95
C LEU A 40 -14.82 2.33 4.67
N LYS A 41 -14.44 1.83 3.49
CA LYS A 41 -15.03 2.23 2.20
C LYS A 41 -16.52 1.94 2.13
N LYS A 42 -16.94 0.71 2.51
CA LYS A 42 -18.35 0.32 2.62
C LYS A 42 -19.14 1.19 3.60
N ASN A 43 -18.45 1.80 4.56
CA ASN A 43 -19.02 2.67 5.59
C ASN A 43 -19.00 4.17 5.27
N GLY A 44 -18.65 4.56 4.05
CA GLY A 44 -18.71 5.94 3.58
C GLY A 44 -17.40 6.72 3.64
N MET A 45 -16.26 6.03 3.79
CA MET A 45 -14.94 6.65 3.61
C MET A 45 -14.83 7.24 2.19
N SER A 46 -14.39 8.50 2.11
CA SER A 46 -14.31 9.22 0.84
C SER A 46 -13.12 8.72 0.00
N ASP A 47 -11.96 8.58 0.63
CA ASP A 47 -10.70 8.23 -0.05
C ASP A 47 -9.72 7.55 0.92
N CYS A 48 -8.69 6.91 0.37
CA CYS A 48 -7.60 6.37 1.18
C CYS A 48 -6.25 6.49 0.48
N THR A 49 -5.18 6.42 1.28
CA THR A 49 -3.81 6.33 0.79
C THR A 49 -3.08 5.23 1.57
N PHE A 50 -2.42 4.35 0.84
CA PHE A 50 -1.53 3.33 1.37
C PHE A 50 -0.08 3.76 1.19
N PHE A 51 0.72 3.52 2.22
CA PHE A 51 2.16 3.68 2.20
C PHE A 51 2.84 2.35 2.48
N VAL A 52 3.86 2.02 1.69
CA VAL A 52 4.81 1.00 2.10
C VAL A 52 5.69 1.59 3.20
N THR A 53 5.81 0.90 4.33
CA THR A 53 6.53 1.40 5.49
C THR A 53 8.00 1.69 5.16
N ASN A 54 8.49 2.86 5.56
CA ASN A 54 9.89 3.28 5.45
C ASN A 54 10.50 3.43 6.85
N LEU A 55 11.79 3.12 6.98
CA LEU A 55 12.59 3.49 8.16
C LEU A 55 13.24 4.85 7.91
N TYR A 56 12.70 5.89 8.55
CA TYR A 56 13.31 7.22 8.49
C TYR A 56 14.30 7.42 9.64
N ALA A 57 15.51 7.86 9.30
CA ALA A 57 16.56 8.18 10.27
C ALA A 57 16.04 9.14 11.37
N GLY A 58 16.33 8.81 12.62
CA GLY A 58 15.94 9.60 13.79
C GLY A 58 14.53 9.31 14.34
N THR A 59 13.74 8.45 13.70
CA THR A 59 12.46 7.99 14.25
C THR A 59 12.66 6.99 15.38
N GLU A 60 11.65 6.80 16.23
CA GLU A 60 11.69 5.75 17.25
C GLU A 60 11.86 4.36 16.63
N MET A 61 11.19 4.11 15.50
CA MET A 61 11.30 2.84 14.78
C MET A 61 12.73 2.59 14.30
N SER A 62 13.41 3.59 13.73
CA SER A 62 14.76 3.41 13.18
C SER A 62 15.81 3.05 14.22
N LYS A 63 15.61 3.40 15.50
CA LYS A 63 16.57 3.08 16.59
C LYS A 63 16.73 1.58 16.84
N ASN A 64 15.79 0.77 16.37
CA ASN A 64 15.79 -0.68 16.55
C ASN A 64 16.37 -1.43 15.34
N PHE A 65 16.88 -0.71 14.33
CA PHE A 65 17.36 -1.28 13.07
C PHE A 65 18.67 -0.62 12.64
N GLU A 66 19.52 -1.41 11.97
CA GLU A 66 20.78 -0.93 11.39
C GLU A 66 20.55 0.16 10.34
N GLU A 67 21.51 1.08 10.21
CA GLU A 67 21.40 2.25 9.34
C GLU A 67 21.24 1.88 7.86
N GLU A 68 21.79 0.73 7.44
CA GLU A 68 21.69 0.21 6.09
C GLU A 68 20.24 -0.06 5.65
N LEU A 69 19.33 -0.25 6.62
CA LEU A 69 17.92 -0.48 6.36
C LEU A 69 17.13 0.82 6.15
N TRP A 70 17.71 1.99 6.41
CA TRP A 70 17.03 3.29 6.32
C TRP A 70 16.99 3.85 4.88
N LYS A 71 17.25 3.00 3.88
CA LYS A 71 17.31 3.39 2.47
C LYS A 71 15.92 3.48 1.88
N THR A 72 15.60 4.65 1.33
CA THR A 72 14.33 4.93 0.64
C THR A 72 14.60 5.33 -0.81
N MET A 73 13.69 4.98 -1.71
CA MET A 73 13.70 5.39 -3.12
C MET A 73 12.37 6.03 -3.49
N ILE A 74 12.38 6.90 -4.49
CA ILE A 74 11.14 7.43 -5.08
C ILE A 74 10.66 6.43 -6.12
N TYR A 75 9.43 5.96 -5.97
CA TYR A 75 8.77 5.13 -6.96
C TYR A 75 8.39 6.00 -8.17
N GLN A 76 8.73 5.52 -9.36
CA GLN A 76 8.36 6.14 -10.62
C GLN A 76 7.61 5.12 -11.46
N SER A 77 6.35 5.43 -11.80
CA SER A 77 5.55 4.64 -12.72
C SER A 77 6.20 4.63 -14.10
N GLY A 78 6.74 3.49 -14.54
CA GLY A 78 7.16 3.29 -15.93
C GLY A 78 8.66 3.33 -16.25
N GLU A 79 9.57 3.12 -15.29
CA GLU A 79 10.93 2.70 -15.66
C GLU A 79 10.91 1.24 -16.17
N ASN A 80 10.61 1.10 -17.46
CA ASN A 80 10.97 -0.09 -18.22
C ASN A 80 12.51 -0.23 -18.14
N THR A 81 12.99 -1.35 -17.61
CA THR A 81 14.41 -1.73 -17.57
C THR A 81 15.03 -2.00 -18.95
N THR A 82 14.35 -1.64 -20.04
CA THR A 82 14.85 -1.74 -21.42
C THR A 82 14.21 -0.62 -22.24
N GLY A 83 15.05 0.21 -22.86
CA GLY A 83 14.67 1.36 -23.67
C GLY A 83 13.95 1.00 -24.96
N GLU A 84 12.69 0.59 -24.86
CA GLU A 84 11.78 0.50 -26.00
C GLU A 84 10.45 1.17 -25.65
N THR A 85 10.21 2.31 -26.28
CA THR A 85 8.93 3.02 -26.31
C THR A 85 7.93 2.26 -27.16
N SER A 86 7.12 1.40 -26.55
CA SER A 86 5.88 0.89 -27.14
C SER A 86 4.70 1.73 -26.68
N LYS A 87 4.14 2.51 -27.63
CA LYS A 87 2.87 3.23 -27.50
C LYS A 87 1.72 2.23 -27.63
N GLU A 88 1.29 1.64 -26.54
CA GLU A 88 -0.06 1.07 -26.43
C GLU A 88 -0.86 1.89 -25.41
N PRO A 89 -2.18 2.08 -25.60
CA PRO A 89 -3.00 2.78 -24.63
C PRO A 89 -3.06 1.92 -23.37
N ALA A 90 -2.23 2.27 -22.38
CA ALA A 90 -2.15 1.55 -21.12
C ALA A 90 -3.56 1.38 -20.54
N VAL A 91 -3.97 0.12 -20.33
CA VAL A 91 -5.09 -0.20 -19.45
C VAL A 91 -4.85 0.61 -18.18
N LYS A 92 -5.79 1.50 -17.83
CA LYS A 92 -5.65 2.34 -16.64
C LYS A 92 -5.69 1.43 -15.41
N ASP A 93 -4.53 1.01 -14.94
CA ASP A 93 -4.37 0.37 -13.66
C ASP A 93 -4.67 1.40 -12.56
N PHE A 94 -5.84 1.25 -11.93
CA PHE A 94 -6.30 2.13 -10.86
C PHE A 94 -5.33 2.13 -9.66
N GLY A 95 -4.74 0.97 -9.36
CA GLY A 95 -3.75 0.83 -8.30
C GLY A 95 -2.49 1.61 -8.62
N GLU A 96 -1.98 1.49 -9.84
CA GLU A 96 -0.82 2.26 -10.33
C GLU A 96 -1.08 3.77 -10.27
N GLU A 97 -2.25 4.22 -10.76
CA GLU A 97 -2.61 5.64 -10.76
C GLU A 97 -2.70 6.21 -9.34
N LYS A 98 -3.19 5.42 -8.38
CA LYS A 98 -3.30 5.84 -6.99
C LYS A 98 -1.95 5.83 -6.28
N PHE A 99 -1.12 4.82 -6.53
CA PHE A 99 0.16 4.66 -5.88
C PHE A 99 1.20 5.68 -6.35
N SER A 100 1.35 5.85 -7.68
CA SER A 100 2.32 6.77 -8.31
C SER A 100 2.24 8.23 -7.84
N ARG A 101 1.13 8.65 -7.23
CA ARG A 101 0.96 10.01 -6.68
C ARG A 101 1.75 10.26 -5.40
N TYR A 102 2.12 9.22 -4.65
CA TYR A 102 2.69 9.35 -3.30
C TYR A 102 3.59 8.16 -2.98
N SER A 103 4.88 8.20 -3.31
CA SER A 103 5.68 7.00 -3.07
C SER A 103 7.16 7.26 -2.93
N SER A 104 7.59 7.60 -1.71
CA SER A 104 8.84 7.00 -1.23
C SER A 104 8.53 5.58 -0.80
N VAL A 105 9.30 4.61 -1.28
CA VAL A 105 9.23 3.20 -0.88
C VAL A 105 10.59 2.77 -0.34
N PRO A 106 10.67 1.71 0.48
CA PRO A 106 11.96 1.24 0.95
C PRO A 106 12.75 0.70 -0.25
N ALA A 107 14.02 1.09 -0.34
CA ALA A 107 14.96 0.60 -1.35
C ALA A 107 15.54 -0.78 -0.97
N VAL A 108 15.10 -1.33 0.16
CA VAL A 108 15.53 -2.60 0.76
C VAL A 108 14.31 -3.38 1.25
N ASN A 109 14.49 -4.67 1.49
CA ASN A 109 13.45 -5.50 2.08
C ASN A 109 13.41 -5.27 3.59
N LEU A 110 12.35 -4.59 4.06
CA LEU A 110 12.13 -4.37 5.50
C LEU A 110 11.29 -5.47 6.12
N ASN A 111 10.24 -5.91 5.42
CA ASN A 111 9.38 -6.99 5.86
C ASN A 111 10.06 -8.34 5.64
N GLN A 112 9.91 -9.25 6.60
CA GLN A 112 10.51 -10.58 6.54
C GLN A 112 9.79 -11.56 5.58
N TYR A 113 8.57 -11.24 5.14
CA TYR A 113 7.74 -12.11 4.30
C TYR A 113 7.66 -11.64 2.84
N LEU A 114 7.60 -10.33 2.58
CA LEU A 114 7.51 -9.75 1.24
C LEU A 114 8.69 -8.81 0.95
N THR A 115 9.16 -8.84 -0.30
CA THR A 115 10.12 -7.85 -0.80
C THR A 115 9.46 -6.47 -0.94
N ASN A 116 10.28 -5.42 -1.04
CA ASN A 116 9.78 -4.07 -1.30
C ASN A 116 8.94 -3.99 -2.60
N VAL A 117 9.34 -4.72 -3.65
CA VAL A 117 8.59 -4.81 -4.92
C VAL A 117 7.24 -5.51 -4.71
N GLN A 118 7.20 -6.61 -3.96
CA GLN A 118 5.96 -7.32 -3.66
C GLN A 118 5.01 -6.51 -2.78
N LEU A 119 5.54 -5.70 -1.86
CA LEU A 119 4.72 -4.79 -1.04
C LEU A 119 4.09 -3.68 -1.89
N VAL A 120 4.82 -3.15 -2.88
CA VAL A 120 4.27 -2.21 -3.85
C VAL A 120 3.12 -2.85 -4.63
N GLU A 121 3.30 -4.08 -5.11
CA GLU A 121 2.24 -4.82 -5.80
C GLU A 121 1.03 -5.08 -4.91
N LEU A 122 1.25 -5.47 -3.66
CA LEU A 122 0.19 -5.66 -2.67
C LEU A 122 -0.61 -4.37 -2.46
N VAL A 123 0.04 -3.20 -2.43
CA VAL A 123 -0.65 -1.91 -2.32
C VAL A 123 -1.54 -1.63 -3.53
N LYS A 124 -1.08 -1.94 -4.75
CA LYS A 124 -1.90 -1.80 -5.97
C LYS A 124 -3.13 -2.70 -5.91
N ILE A 125 -2.94 -3.97 -5.51
CA ILE A 125 -4.03 -4.93 -5.28
C ILE A 125 -5.00 -4.39 -4.21
N ALA A 126 -4.49 -3.83 -3.11
CA ALA A 126 -5.31 -3.26 -2.05
C ALA A 126 -6.21 -2.13 -2.58
N TYR A 127 -5.70 -1.23 -3.42
CA TYR A 127 -6.52 -0.20 -4.06
C TYR A 127 -7.64 -0.81 -4.92
N GLY A 128 -7.33 -1.85 -5.71
CA GLY A 128 -8.33 -2.59 -6.49
C GLY A 128 -9.41 -3.19 -5.60
N LYS A 129 -9.02 -3.94 -4.57
CA LYS A 129 -9.93 -4.56 -3.58
C LYS A 129 -10.85 -3.55 -2.90
N ILE A 130 -10.32 -2.38 -2.51
CA ILE A 130 -11.10 -1.30 -1.89
C ILE A 130 -12.08 -0.69 -2.88
N ASN A 131 -11.66 -0.46 -4.13
CA ASN A 131 -12.53 0.06 -5.18
C ASN A 131 -13.70 -0.90 -5.46
N ASP A 132 -13.41 -2.19 -5.49
CA ASP A 132 -14.38 -3.22 -5.83
C ASP A 132 -15.19 -3.70 -4.61
N GLY A 133 -14.83 -3.27 -3.40
CA GLY A 133 -15.47 -3.68 -2.15
C GLY A 133 -15.22 -5.16 -1.80
N LEU A 134 -14.15 -5.75 -2.32
CA LEU A 134 -13.78 -7.15 -2.15
C LEU A 134 -12.74 -7.31 -1.06
N TYR A 135 -12.85 -8.36 -0.26
CA TYR A 135 -11.82 -8.71 0.71
C TYR A 135 -10.65 -9.44 0.04
N ILE A 136 -9.51 -9.45 0.73
CA ILE A 136 -8.32 -10.24 0.39
C ILE A 136 -8.07 -11.27 1.49
N SER A 137 -7.63 -12.46 1.08
CA SER A 137 -7.20 -13.53 1.99
C SER A 137 -5.69 -13.55 2.16
N GLU A 138 -5.21 -14.13 3.26
CA GLU A 138 -3.78 -14.40 3.50
C GLU A 138 -3.16 -15.19 2.34
N ALA A 139 -3.85 -16.20 1.80
CA ALA A 139 -3.36 -17.02 0.70
C ALA A 139 -3.15 -16.21 -0.60
N GLU A 140 -3.98 -15.20 -0.87
CA GLU A 140 -3.78 -14.30 -2.01
C GLU A 140 -2.52 -13.44 -1.82
N ILE A 141 -2.23 -12.99 -0.60
CA ILE A 141 -1.02 -12.22 -0.29
C ILE A 141 0.21 -13.13 -0.38
N GLU A 142 0.14 -14.33 0.15
CA GLU A 142 1.23 -15.31 0.08
C GLU A 142 1.56 -15.70 -1.36
N ALA A 143 0.57 -15.72 -2.27
CA ALA A 143 0.78 -16.01 -3.67
C ALA A 143 1.72 -15.02 -4.37
N LEU A 144 1.90 -13.80 -3.84
CA LEU A 144 2.86 -12.81 -4.36
C LEU A 144 4.33 -13.23 -4.24
N LYS A 145 4.63 -14.27 -3.44
CA LYS A 145 5.97 -14.84 -3.33
C LYS A 145 6.42 -15.62 -4.57
N ARG A 146 5.48 -16.07 -5.40
CA ARG A 146 5.71 -16.97 -6.54
C ARG A 146 6.09 -16.19 -7.79
#